data_AF-A0A0R1L0G0-F1
#
_entry.id   AF-A0A0R1L0G0-F1
#
_cell.length_a   1.000
_cell.length_b   1.000
_cell.length_c   1.000
_cell.angle_alpha   90.00
_cell.angle_beta   90.00
_cell.angle_gamma   90.00
#
_symmetry.space_group_name_H-M   'P 1'
#
loop_
_entity.id
_entity.type
_entity.pdbx_description
1 polymer ?
#
loop_
_entity_poly.entity_id
_entity_poly.type
_entity_poly.pdbx_seq_one_letter_code
_entity_poly.pdbx_strand_id
1 'polypeptide(L)'
;MRKITKYAITVASAISFMAISPAPSNAASWHYGTPKILRGTYQRTQYAGSGKYRFKFQTGVRMTPTTFTGFGLGDPFALNRVSYKQYGRYTYLIRGVEFMYSHKVNHVKIVATHYKLKYRTTYPYNDKHYSKVYYR
;
A
#
# COMPACT_ATOMS: atom_id res chain seq x y z
N MET A 1 -81.65 9.84 11.45
CA MET A 1 -80.51 9.89 12.38
C MET A 1 -79.22 9.64 11.60
N ARG A 2 -78.29 10.59 11.67
CA ARG A 2 -76.94 10.55 11.07
C ARG A 2 -76.14 9.36 11.60
N LYS A 3 -75.38 8.65 10.75
CA LYS A 3 -73.97 8.28 11.02
C LYS A 3 -73.19 8.20 9.70
N ILE A 4 -72.02 8.83 9.74
CA ILE A 4 -71.08 9.11 8.66
C ILE A 4 -69.97 8.04 8.73
N THR A 5 -69.35 7.77 7.58
CA THR A 5 -68.00 7.19 7.38
C THR A 5 -67.82 5.71 7.75
N LYS A 6 -67.10 4.89 6.96
CA LYS A 6 -65.64 4.98 6.77
C LYS A 6 -65.17 4.29 5.47
N TYR A 7 -64.15 4.92 4.90
CA TYR A 7 -63.36 4.57 3.73
C TYR A 7 -62.62 3.23 3.82
N ALA A 8 -62.44 2.55 2.68
CA ALA A 8 -61.36 1.59 2.47
C ALA A 8 -60.80 1.80 1.05
N ILE A 9 -59.90 2.78 0.91
CA ILE A 9 -59.06 2.93 -0.27
C ILE A 9 -57.86 2.02 -0.06
N THR A 10 -57.86 0.87 -0.73
CA THR A 10 -56.75 -0.08 -0.70
C THR A 10 -55.64 0.44 -1.64
N VAL A 11 -54.59 1.01 -1.06
CA VAL A 11 -53.37 1.42 -1.77
C VAL A 11 -52.51 0.19 -2.03
N ALA A 12 -52.45 -0.27 -3.28
CA ALA A 12 -51.54 -1.33 -3.70
C ALA A 12 -50.17 -0.73 -4.06
N SER A 13 -49.33 -0.50 -3.06
CA SER A 13 -47.91 -0.18 -3.26
C SER A 13 -47.09 -1.46 -3.24
N ALA A 14 -46.98 -2.14 -4.38
CA ALA A 14 -46.03 -3.24 -4.55
C ALA A 14 -44.61 -2.67 -4.70
N ILE A 15 -43.96 -2.33 -3.57
CA ILE A 15 -42.53 -2.04 -3.55
C ILE A 15 -41.82 -3.39 -3.60
N SER A 16 -41.42 -3.80 -4.80
CA SER A 16 -40.48 -4.90 -4.99
C SER A 16 -39.14 -4.50 -4.39
N PHE A 17 -38.87 -4.93 -3.15
CA PHE A 17 -37.52 -4.97 -2.61
C PHE A 17 -36.74 -6.02 -3.41
N MET A 18 -36.15 -5.61 -4.54
CA MET A 18 -35.10 -6.40 -5.15
C MET A 18 -33.98 -6.50 -4.12
N ALA A 19 -33.81 -7.71 -3.56
CA ALA A 19 -32.69 -8.04 -2.70
C ALA A 19 -31.41 -7.81 -3.50
N ILE A 20 -30.77 -6.65 -3.31
CA ILE A 20 -29.42 -6.42 -3.79
C ILE A 20 -28.57 -7.40 -3.00
N SER A 21 -28.25 -8.55 -3.58
CA SER A 21 -27.27 -9.45 -2.99
C SER A 21 -25.99 -8.63 -2.83
N PRO A 22 -25.44 -8.47 -1.61
CA PRO A 22 -24.16 -7.81 -1.47
C PRO A 22 -23.17 -8.64 -2.27
N ALA A 23 -22.65 -8.07 -3.37
CA ALA A 23 -21.56 -8.69 -4.09
C ALA A 23 -20.48 -9.03 -3.07
N PRO A 24 -19.94 -10.26 -3.04
CA PRO A 24 -18.86 -10.58 -2.13
C PRO A 24 -17.73 -9.59 -2.41
N SER A 25 -17.51 -8.69 -1.46
CA SER A 25 -16.32 -7.87 -1.41
C SER A 25 -15.17 -8.85 -1.33
N ASN A 26 -14.53 -9.13 -2.48
CA ASN A 26 -13.31 -9.93 -2.52
C ASN A 26 -12.27 -9.11 -1.75
N ALA A 27 -12.18 -9.35 -0.45
CA ALA A 27 -11.19 -8.75 0.40
C ALA A 27 -9.83 -9.09 -0.22
N ALA A 28 -9.19 -8.10 -0.83
CA ALA A 28 -7.96 -8.35 -1.58
C ALA A 28 -6.95 -9.06 -0.67
N SER A 29 -6.53 -10.26 -1.09
CA SER A 29 -5.73 -11.18 -0.30
C SER A 29 -4.25 -10.82 -0.40
N TRP A 30 -3.49 -11.26 0.60
CA TRP A 30 -2.03 -11.17 0.56
C TRP A 30 -1.49 -12.35 -0.26
N HIS A 31 -0.73 -12.02 -1.30
CA HIS A 31 -0.01 -12.98 -2.11
C HIS A 31 1.42 -13.13 -1.59
N TYR A 32 1.96 -14.34 -1.64
CA TYR A 32 3.31 -14.59 -1.19
C TYR A 32 4.34 -13.87 -2.09
N GLY A 33 5.33 -13.26 -1.45
CA GLY A 33 6.48 -12.65 -2.08
C GLY A 33 6.29 -11.22 -2.58
N THR A 34 7.05 -10.87 -3.61
CA THR A 34 7.05 -9.54 -4.23
C THR A 34 6.61 -9.62 -5.71
N PRO A 35 5.74 -8.72 -6.19
CA PRO A 35 5.27 -8.74 -7.57
C PRO A 35 6.41 -8.41 -8.55
N LYS A 36 6.36 -8.98 -9.76
CA LYS A 36 7.46 -8.91 -10.74
C LYS A 36 7.92 -7.48 -11.06
N ILE A 37 6.97 -6.54 -11.15
CA ILE A 37 7.25 -5.11 -11.41
C ILE A 37 8.10 -4.47 -10.31
N LEU A 38 8.03 -4.97 -9.08
CA LEU A 38 8.79 -4.45 -7.95
C LEU A 38 10.15 -5.14 -7.79
N ARG A 39 10.42 -6.25 -8.47
CA ARG A 39 11.69 -6.99 -8.31
C ARG A 39 12.84 -6.24 -8.98
N GLY A 40 13.98 -6.17 -8.28
CA GLY A 40 15.18 -5.48 -8.73
C GLY A 40 15.63 -4.38 -7.78
N THR A 41 16.53 -3.54 -8.28
CA THR A 41 17.06 -2.39 -7.55
C THR A 41 16.51 -1.12 -8.19
N TYR A 42 15.99 -0.21 -7.35
CA TYR A 42 15.61 1.14 -7.73
C TYR A 42 16.45 2.09 -6.91
N GLN A 43 17.27 2.92 -7.55
CA GLN A 43 18.19 3.79 -6.85
C GLN A 43 18.30 5.17 -7.49
N ARG A 44 18.97 6.07 -6.78
CA ARG A 44 19.37 7.37 -7.28
C ARG A 44 20.64 7.82 -6.57
N THR A 45 21.40 8.64 -7.27
CA THR A 45 22.48 9.39 -6.64
C THR A 45 21.89 10.50 -5.77
N GLN A 46 22.45 10.65 -4.58
CA GLN A 46 22.25 11.78 -3.69
C GLN A 46 23.59 12.34 -3.24
N TYR A 47 23.55 13.53 -2.66
CA TYR A 47 24.70 14.23 -2.11
C TYR A 47 24.43 14.54 -0.64
N ALA A 48 25.45 14.39 0.18
CA ALA A 48 25.45 14.79 1.58
C ALA A 48 26.67 15.64 1.88
N GLY A 49 26.64 16.36 3.00
CA GLY A 49 27.67 17.34 3.36
C GLY A 49 27.53 18.66 2.61
N SER A 50 28.43 19.59 2.93
CA SER A 50 28.48 20.94 2.35
C SER A 50 29.92 21.34 2.02
N GLY A 51 30.08 22.26 1.07
CA GLY A 51 31.39 22.76 0.64
C GLY A 51 32.35 21.65 0.23
N LYS A 52 33.58 21.69 0.76
CA LYS A 52 34.64 20.71 0.51
C LYS A 52 34.35 19.29 1.02
N TYR A 53 33.35 19.13 1.90
CA TYR A 53 32.95 17.83 2.45
C TYR A 53 31.74 17.22 1.72
N ARG A 54 31.33 17.81 0.60
CA ARG A 54 30.21 17.26 -0.19
C ARG A 54 30.65 15.96 -0.87
N PHE A 55 29.94 14.87 -0.61
CA PHE A 55 30.18 13.58 -1.25
C PHE A 55 28.91 13.00 -1.87
N LYS A 56 29.10 12.13 -2.87
CA LYS A 56 28.02 11.42 -3.57
C LYS A 56 27.79 10.04 -2.94
N PHE A 57 26.55 9.61 -2.85
CA PHE A 57 26.18 8.27 -2.40
C PHE A 57 24.95 7.76 -3.15
N GLN A 58 24.74 6.45 -3.15
CA GLN A 58 23.52 5.84 -3.69
C GLN A 58 22.51 5.63 -2.56
N THR A 59 21.27 5.97 -2.83
CA THR A 59 20.12 5.57 -2.00
C THR A 59 19.09 4.90 -2.88
N GLY A 60 18.39 3.92 -2.33
CA GLY A 60 17.47 3.13 -3.11
C GLY A 60 16.72 2.09 -2.31
N VAL A 61 16.03 1.24 -3.06
CA VAL A 61 15.36 0.05 -2.59
C VAL A 61 15.78 -1.11 -3.46
N ARG A 62 16.12 -2.23 -2.84
CA ARG A 62 16.30 -3.53 -3.48
C ARG A 62 15.20 -4.48 -3.03
N MET A 63 14.59 -5.17 -3.98
CA MET A 63 13.51 -6.12 -3.72
C MET A 63 13.75 -7.43 -4.45
N THR A 64 13.57 -8.54 -3.73
CA THR A 64 13.61 -9.91 -4.25
C THR A 64 12.22 -10.55 -4.08
N PRO A 65 12.00 -11.81 -4.50
CA PRO A 65 10.75 -12.49 -4.19
C PRO A 65 10.43 -12.54 -2.70
N THR A 66 11.42 -12.51 -1.80
CA THR A 66 11.20 -12.73 -0.36
C THR A 66 11.76 -11.62 0.54
N THR A 67 12.35 -10.57 -0.03
CA THR A 67 12.93 -9.45 0.72
C THR A 67 12.61 -8.07 0.14
N PHE A 68 12.59 -7.07 1.01
CA PHE A 68 12.59 -5.64 0.71
C PHE A 68 13.72 -4.99 1.51
N THR A 69 14.56 -4.17 0.89
CA THR A 69 15.68 -3.50 1.57
C THR A 69 15.80 -2.07 1.08
N GLY A 70 15.53 -1.09 1.94
CA GLY A 70 15.90 0.31 1.73
C GLY A 70 17.35 0.54 2.13
N PHE A 71 18.10 1.27 1.32
CA PHE A 71 19.51 1.60 1.54
C PHE A 71 19.81 3.08 1.23
N GLY A 72 20.88 3.60 1.83
CA GLY A 72 21.31 4.98 1.69
C GLY A 72 22.30 5.35 2.77
N LEU A 73 22.48 6.65 3.00
CA LEU A 73 23.12 7.13 4.21
C LEU A 73 22.18 6.97 5.41
N GLY A 74 22.65 6.26 6.43
CA GLY A 74 21.91 5.94 7.64
C GLY A 74 21.54 4.45 7.75
N ASP A 75 20.69 4.15 8.72
CA ASP A 75 20.33 2.79 9.07
C ASP A 75 19.46 2.12 7.98
N PRO A 76 19.83 0.91 7.51
CA PRO A 76 19.07 0.21 6.49
C PRO A 76 17.76 -0.33 7.08
N PHE A 77 16.66 -0.15 6.34
CA PHE A 77 15.38 -0.78 6.68
C PHE A 77 15.17 -2.01 5.81
N ALA A 78 15.05 -3.19 6.42
CA ALA A 78 14.97 -4.45 5.68
C ALA A 78 13.88 -5.38 6.21
N LEU A 79 13.07 -5.92 5.28
CA LEU A 79 12.02 -6.89 5.54
C LEU A 79 12.36 -8.23 4.90
N ASN A 80 12.04 -9.32 5.60
CA ASN A 80 12.01 -10.68 5.05
C ASN A 80 10.58 -11.24 5.07
N ARG A 81 10.40 -12.44 4.50
CA ARG A 81 9.10 -13.15 4.42
C ARG A 81 8.00 -12.24 3.86
N VAL A 82 8.36 -11.45 2.85
CA VAL A 82 7.42 -10.46 2.30
C VAL A 82 6.25 -11.14 1.62
N SER A 83 5.10 -10.49 1.78
CA SER A 83 3.86 -10.75 1.06
C SER A 83 3.39 -9.42 0.50
N TYR A 84 2.60 -9.46 -0.56
CA TYR A 84 2.09 -8.27 -1.20
C TYR A 84 0.58 -8.33 -1.41
N LYS A 85 -0.04 -7.16 -1.46
CA LYS A 85 -1.42 -6.97 -1.86
C LYS A 85 -1.47 -5.83 -2.85
N GLN A 86 -2.12 -6.04 -4.00
CA GLN A 86 -2.39 -4.94 -4.91
C GLN A 86 -3.50 -4.07 -4.31
N TYR A 87 -3.19 -2.79 -4.09
CA TYR A 87 -4.09 -1.83 -3.46
C TYR A 87 -4.76 -0.91 -4.48
N GLY A 88 -4.14 -0.73 -5.64
CA GLY A 88 -4.67 0.05 -6.74
C GLY A 88 -3.81 -0.09 -7.99
N ARG A 89 -4.10 0.69 -9.03
CA ARG A 89 -3.26 0.73 -10.23
C ARG A 89 -1.85 1.16 -9.84
N TYR A 90 -0.85 0.33 -10.17
CA TYR A 90 0.57 0.55 -9.83
C TYR A 90 0.88 0.72 -8.34
N THR A 91 -0.08 0.41 -7.46
CA THR A 91 0.03 0.63 -6.02
C THR A 91 -0.06 -0.69 -5.29
N TYR A 92 0.96 -0.98 -4.48
CA TYR A 92 1.13 -2.24 -3.76
C TYR A 92 1.33 -1.95 -2.28
N LEU A 93 0.75 -2.79 -1.43
CA LEU A 93 1.14 -2.90 -0.03
C LEU A 93 2.05 -4.11 0.08
N ILE A 94 3.20 -3.93 0.72
CA ILE A 94 4.12 -5.00 1.11
C ILE A 94 4.02 -5.16 2.62
N ARG A 95 3.98 -6.41 3.09
CA ARG A 95 4.03 -6.80 4.50
C ARG A 95 5.16 -7.79 4.69
N GLY A 96 6.02 -7.58 5.67
CA GLY A 96 7.10 -8.50 6.00
C GLY A 96 7.57 -8.33 7.44
N VAL A 97 8.51 -9.17 7.88
CA VAL A 97 9.12 -9.06 9.21
C VAL A 97 10.41 -8.26 9.08
N GLU A 98 10.50 -7.17 9.82
CA GLU A 98 11.69 -6.33 9.84
C GLU A 98 12.77 -6.98 10.68
N PHE A 99 13.93 -7.26 10.09
CA PHE A 99 14.91 -8.18 10.70
C PHE A 99 16.20 -7.51 11.16
N MET A 100 16.33 -6.18 11.06
CA MET A 100 17.52 -5.45 11.49
C MET A 100 17.39 -4.95 12.93
N TYR A 101 16.21 -4.50 13.35
CA TYR A 101 16.04 -3.83 14.64
C TYR A 101 14.85 -4.35 15.46
N SER A 102 13.64 -4.38 14.90
CA SER A 102 12.41 -4.60 15.67
C SER A 102 11.94 -6.06 15.70
N HIS A 103 12.30 -6.89 14.73
CA HIS A 103 11.76 -8.25 14.55
C HIS A 103 10.22 -8.30 14.45
N LYS A 104 9.58 -7.17 14.14
CA LYS A 104 8.13 -7.02 14.06
C LYS A 104 7.63 -6.97 12.63
N VAL A 105 6.37 -7.32 12.46
CA VAL A 105 5.67 -7.17 11.17
C VAL A 105 5.54 -5.68 10.84
N ASN A 106 6.00 -5.31 9.66
CA ASN A 106 5.95 -3.95 9.14
C ASN A 106 5.30 -3.93 7.76
N HIS A 107 4.81 -2.74 7.39
CA HIS A 107 4.11 -2.52 6.12
C HIS A 107 4.77 -1.41 5.31
N VAL A 108 4.80 -1.57 3.99
CA VAL A 108 5.32 -0.58 3.06
C VAL A 108 4.31 -0.38 1.94
N LYS A 109 3.88 0.87 1.73
CA LYS A 109 3.08 1.24 0.57
C LYS A 109 4.00 1.68 -0.56
N ILE A 110 3.86 1.07 -1.73
CA ILE A 110 4.72 1.31 -2.89
C ILE A 110 3.86 1.75 -4.05
N VAL A 111 4.30 2.81 -4.74
CA VAL A 111 3.77 3.23 -6.03
C VAL A 111 4.88 3.04 -7.06
N ALA A 112 4.68 2.13 -8.01
CA ALA A 112 5.71 1.76 -8.97
C ALA A 112 5.16 1.66 -10.40
N THR A 113 5.75 2.45 -11.29
CA THR A 113 5.44 2.46 -12.73
C THR A 113 6.71 2.14 -13.49
N HIS A 114 6.77 0.98 -14.16
CA HIS A 114 7.86 0.54 -15.04
C HIS A 114 9.30 0.87 -14.57
N TYR A 115 9.77 2.11 -14.76
CA TYR A 115 11.12 2.60 -14.41
C TYR A 115 11.20 3.43 -13.12
N LYS A 116 10.07 3.77 -12.48
CA LYS A 116 9.98 4.72 -11.35
C LYS A 116 9.32 4.07 -10.14
N LEU A 117 9.87 4.33 -8.96
CA LEU A 117 9.33 3.83 -7.70
C LEU A 117 9.33 4.91 -6.62
N LYS A 118 8.25 4.99 -5.85
CA LYS A 118 8.16 5.68 -4.56
C LYS A 118 7.64 4.71 -3.51
N TYR A 119 8.10 4.83 -2.27
CA TYR A 119 7.55 4.01 -1.18
C TYR A 119 7.33 4.84 0.08
N ARG A 120 6.47 4.34 0.96
CA ARG A 120 6.21 4.89 2.27
C ARG A 120 6.18 3.73 3.26
N THR A 121 7.11 3.73 4.21
CA THR A 121 7.02 2.84 5.37
C THR A 121 5.85 3.28 6.23
N THR A 122 4.99 2.33 6.58
CA THR A 122 3.85 2.55 7.47
C THR A 122 4.30 2.10 8.85
N TYR A 123 5.18 2.89 9.47
CA TYR A 123 5.54 2.71 10.88
C TYR A 123 4.36 3.10 11.78
N PRO A 124 4.34 2.69 13.07
CA PRO A 124 3.47 3.33 14.06
C PRO A 124 3.81 4.82 14.26
N TYR A 125 5.01 5.25 13.86
CA TYR A 125 5.37 6.66 13.82
C TYR A 125 4.81 7.34 12.57
N ASN A 126 4.12 8.44 12.80
CA ASN A 126 3.13 9.07 11.95
C ASN A 126 3.74 9.84 10.76
N ASP A 127 4.76 9.29 10.09
CA ASP A 127 5.36 9.95 8.93
C ASP A 127 4.47 9.75 7.71
N LYS A 128 3.93 10.87 7.20
CA LYS A 128 2.85 10.89 6.21
C LYS A 128 3.34 10.98 4.77
N HIS A 129 4.65 11.12 4.55
CA HIS A 129 5.21 11.42 3.25
C HIS A 129 5.79 10.19 2.53
N TYR A 130 5.63 10.15 1.21
CA TYR A 130 6.34 9.18 0.37
C TYR A 130 7.81 9.58 0.25
N SER A 131 8.68 8.58 0.11
CA SER A 131 10.07 8.79 -0.30
C SER A 131 10.15 9.50 -1.66
N LYS A 132 11.32 10.07 -1.94
CA LYS A 132 11.63 10.63 -3.27
C LYS A 132 11.58 9.52 -4.32
N VAL A 133 11.38 9.89 -5.59
CA VAL A 133 11.40 8.92 -6.69
C VAL A 133 12.77 8.27 -6.82
N TYR A 134 12.78 6.95 -6.93
CA TYR A 134 13.90 6.12 -7.33
C TYR A 134 13.69 5.60 -8.75
N TYR A 135 14.80 5.31 -9.44
CA TYR A 135 14.80 4.83 -10.81
C TYR A 135 15.45 3.46 -10.88
N ARG A 136 14.94 2.59 -11.75
CA ARG A 136 15.50 1.26 -11.95
C ARG A 136 16.88 1.30 -12.58
#